data_AF-A0A1H5N7F4-F1
#
_entry.id   AF-A0A1H5N7F4-F1
#
_cell.length_a   1.000
_cell.length_b   1.000
_cell.length_c   1.000
_cell.angle_alpha   90.00
_cell.angle_beta   90.00
_cell.angle_gamma   90.00
#
_symmetry.space_group_name_H-M   'P 1'
#
loop_
_entity.id
_entity.type
_entity.pdbx_description
1 polymer ?
#
loop_
_entity_poly.entity_id
_entity_poly.type
_entity_poly.pdbx_seq_one_letter_code
_entity_poly.pdbx_strand_id
1 'polypeptide(L)'
;MRHDAPRLTAHVCLLTAALALAVPAAASPAAAGPGRTARAAAVAVPQVRSVRLPIRGTFKGPSENIAVTGTLDVSVITVPNAAGGGTAQIISDLDDTSGTGDPSGGTYDLVGADRDSLPFSAAATTTLKIKPRFLLISPLVPPNPIVPPNPIRPVTVSVTLASTGTIGAVTATVGNPGT
;
A
#
# COMPACT_ATOMS: atom_id res chain seq x y z
N MET A 1 28.88 32.70 21.86
CA MET A 1 29.43 31.70 22.79
C MET A 1 28.84 30.36 22.34
N ARG A 2 29.27 29.69 21.26
CA ARG A 2 30.54 28.98 21.03
C ARG A 2 30.98 28.20 22.26
N HIS A 3 30.51 26.97 22.37
CA HIS A 3 31.09 25.94 23.23
C HIS A 3 31.57 24.78 22.36
N ASP A 4 32.84 24.49 22.57
CA ASP A 4 33.68 23.52 21.92
C ASP A 4 33.27 22.07 22.18
N ALA A 5 33.59 21.22 21.21
CA ALA A 5 33.62 19.77 21.35
C ALA A 5 34.78 19.32 22.25
N PRO A 6 34.75 18.06 22.71
CA PRO A 6 35.96 17.27 22.59
C PRO A 6 35.73 15.95 21.84
N ARG A 7 36.66 15.70 20.91
CA ARG A 7 36.96 14.39 20.34
C ARG A 7 37.56 13.50 21.43
N LEU A 8 37.15 12.24 21.49
CA LEU A 8 37.88 11.20 22.22
C LEU A 8 38.04 9.96 21.35
N THR A 9 39.24 9.84 20.82
CA THR A 9 39.81 8.66 20.17
C THR A 9 40.26 7.69 21.27
N ALA A 10 39.92 6.41 21.17
CA ALA A 10 40.64 5.36 21.89
C ALA A 10 40.58 4.03 21.12
N HIS A 11 41.72 3.70 20.51
CA HIS A 11 42.12 2.34 20.11
C HIS A 11 42.52 1.55 21.36
N VAL A 12 41.98 0.35 21.57
CA VAL A 12 42.67 -0.74 22.28
C VAL A 12 42.23 -2.10 21.70
N CYS A 13 43.17 -2.79 21.05
CA CYS A 13 43.13 -4.23 20.74
C CYS A 13 43.51 -5.05 21.98
N LEU A 14 42.96 -6.26 22.17
CA LEU A 14 43.60 -7.45 22.77
C LEU A 14 42.55 -8.58 22.91
N LEU A 15 42.45 -9.53 21.97
CA LEU A 15 43.12 -10.85 21.97
C LEU A 15 42.95 -11.65 23.28
N THR A 16 42.09 -12.67 23.27
CA THR A 16 42.16 -13.78 24.24
C THR A 16 41.89 -15.09 23.51
N ALA A 17 42.95 -15.86 23.34
CA ALA A 17 42.93 -17.22 22.83
C ALA A 17 42.73 -18.19 23.99
N ALA A 18 41.83 -19.16 23.84
CA ALA A 18 41.73 -20.30 24.74
C ALA A 18 41.95 -21.58 23.92
N LEU A 19 43.18 -22.11 24.03
CA LEU A 19 43.59 -23.45 23.64
C LEU A 19 42.85 -24.48 24.50
N ALA A 20 42.21 -25.46 23.86
CA ALA A 20 41.87 -26.73 24.51
C ALA A 20 42.50 -27.88 23.70
N LEU A 21 43.48 -28.51 24.33
CA LEU A 21 44.10 -29.77 23.92
C LEU A 21 43.06 -30.90 23.93
N ALA A 22 42.92 -31.64 22.83
CA ALA A 22 42.44 -33.02 22.85
C ALA A 22 43.15 -33.85 21.77
N VAL A 23 43.56 -35.05 22.19
CA VAL A 23 44.49 -36.03 21.61
C VAL A 23 43.93 -36.74 20.36
N PRO A 24 44.75 -37.26 19.42
CA PRO A 24 44.28 -37.87 18.17
C PRO A 24 43.91 -39.36 18.34
N ALA A 25 42.79 -39.80 17.75
CA ALA A 25 42.52 -41.21 17.52
C ALA A 25 41.63 -41.46 16.28
N ALA A 26 42.26 -42.10 15.28
CA ALA A 26 41.74 -43.01 14.25
C ALA A 26 40.59 -42.60 13.28
N ALA A 27 40.81 -42.97 12.03
CA ALA A 27 40.10 -42.62 10.81
C ALA A 27 38.68 -43.20 10.66
N SER A 28 37.86 -42.47 9.90
CA SER A 28 36.91 -43.03 8.94
C SER A 28 36.56 -41.97 7.87
N PRO A 29 36.71 -42.22 6.56
CA PRO A 29 36.29 -41.29 5.53
C PRO A 29 34.80 -41.52 5.25
N ALA A 30 33.94 -40.74 5.91
CA ALA A 30 32.52 -40.66 5.55
C ALA A 30 32.28 -39.39 4.74
N ALA A 31 31.78 -39.62 3.54
CA ALA A 31 31.53 -38.66 2.49
C ALA A 31 30.54 -37.54 2.88
N ALA A 32 30.67 -36.43 2.15
CA ALA A 32 29.67 -35.38 1.94
C ALA A 32 29.24 -34.60 3.20
N GLY A 33 29.99 -33.54 3.49
CA GLY A 33 29.50 -32.49 4.38
C GLY A 33 28.22 -31.85 3.82
N PRO A 34 27.24 -31.49 4.66
CA PRO A 34 26.18 -30.60 4.24
C PRO A 34 26.80 -29.20 4.12
N GLY A 35 27.33 -28.91 2.92
CA GLY A 35 27.62 -27.55 2.50
C GLY A 35 26.33 -26.76 2.49
N ARG A 36 25.97 -26.18 3.64
CA ARG A 36 24.95 -25.13 3.72
C ARG A 36 25.55 -23.91 3.03
N THR A 37 25.42 -23.85 1.72
CA THR A 37 25.46 -22.59 0.98
C THR A 37 24.34 -21.73 1.55
N ALA A 38 24.67 -20.87 2.52
CA ALA A 38 23.80 -19.81 2.96
C ALA A 38 23.59 -18.88 1.77
N ARG A 39 22.56 -19.15 0.97
CA ARG A 39 22.14 -18.25 -0.09
C ARG A 39 21.70 -16.97 0.61
N ALA A 40 22.46 -15.90 0.43
CA ALA A 40 22.03 -14.57 0.85
C ALA A 40 20.68 -14.31 0.18
N ALA A 41 19.61 -14.29 0.98
CA ALA A 41 18.30 -13.89 0.50
C ALA A 41 18.42 -12.40 0.15
N ALA A 42 18.20 -12.06 -1.12
CA ALA A 42 18.11 -10.66 -1.52
C ALA A 42 16.99 -10.01 -0.71
N VAL A 43 17.31 -8.92 0.00
CA VAL A 43 16.32 -8.16 0.74
C VAL A 43 15.42 -7.47 -0.28
N ALA A 44 14.14 -7.85 -0.29
CA ALA A 44 13.15 -7.19 -1.11
C ALA A 44 12.89 -5.78 -0.57
N VAL A 45 13.10 -4.76 -1.40
CA VAL A 45 12.94 -3.35 -1.01
C VAL A 45 11.50 -2.90 -1.28
N PRO A 46 10.76 -2.44 -0.25
CA PRO A 46 9.42 -1.91 -0.47
C PRO A 46 9.41 -0.73 -1.46
N GLN A 47 8.38 -0.66 -2.30
CA GLN A 47 8.17 0.49 -3.19
C GLN A 47 6.99 1.31 -2.71
N VAL A 48 7.07 2.63 -2.89
CA VAL A 48 5.99 3.56 -2.56
C VAL A 48 5.76 4.49 -3.73
N ARG A 49 4.50 4.71 -4.10
CA ARG A 49 4.10 5.71 -5.09
C ARG A 49 2.76 6.31 -4.73
N SER A 50 2.69 7.63 -4.78
CA SER A 50 1.45 8.39 -4.63
C SER A 50 1.09 9.10 -5.93
N VAL A 51 -0.19 9.10 -6.28
CA VAL A 51 -0.72 9.75 -7.48
C VAL A 51 -2.03 10.45 -7.13
N ARG A 52 -2.16 11.69 -7.58
CA ARG A 52 -3.37 12.48 -7.49
C ARG A 52 -4.18 12.35 -8.78
N LEU A 53 -5.39 11.83 -8.70
CA LEU A 53 -6.22 11.47 -9.85
C LEU A 53 -7.50 12.31 -9.88
N PRO A 54 -7.79 13.02 -10.98
CA PRO A 54 -9.10 13.67 -11.11
C PRO A 54 -10.18 12.60 -11.25
N ILE A 55 -11.28 12.76 -10.52
CA ILE A 55 -12.46 11.91 -10.65
C ILE A 55 -13.62 12.74 -11.20
N ARG A 56 -14.21 12.24 -12.29
CA ARG A 56 -15.40 12.81 -12.92
C ARG A 56 -16.25 11.70 -13.49
N GLY A 57 -17.56 11.77 -13.27
CA GLY A 57 -18.51 10.82 -13.83
C GLY A 57 -19.79 10.78 -13.03
N THR A 58 -20.59 9.76 -13.26
CA THR A 58 -21.86 9.56 -12.55
C THR A 58 -21.89 8.19 -11.92
N PHE A 59 -22.39 8.09 -10.69
CA PHE A 59 -22.65 6.82 -10.02
C PHE A 59 -24.06 6.78 -9.45
N LYS A 60 -24.59 5.57 -9.25
CA LYS A 60 -25.88 5.37 -8.58
C LYS A 60 -25.73 5.60 -7.07
N GLY A 61 -26.27 6.71 -6.58
CA GLY A 61 -26.44 6.98 -5.15
C GLY A 61 -27.63 6.25 -4.54
N PRO A 62 -27.89 6.45 -3.23
CA PRO A 62 -28.96 5.74 -2.51
C PRO A 62 -30.36 5.97 -3.10
N SER A 63 -30.69 7.20 -3.49
CA SER A 63 -32.00 7.59 -4.01
C SER A 63 -31.98 7.97 -5.49
N GLU A 64 -30.84 8.45 -6.00
CA GLU A 64 -30.75 9.06 -7.32
C GLU A 64 -29.36 8.88 -7.95
N ASN A 65 -29.19 9.31 -9.19
CA ASN A 65 -27.86 9.33 -9.82
C ASN A 65 -27.11 10.58 -9.34
N ILE A 66 -25.81 10.45 -9.09
CA ILE A 66 -24.99 11.56 -8.59
C ILE A 66 -23.84 11.77 -9.56
N ALA A 67 -23.83 12.92 -10.22
CA ALA A 67 -22.72 13.39 -11.03
C ALA A 67 -21.64 13.95 -10.10
N VAL A 68 -20.51 13.25 -10.00
CA VAL A 68 -19.40 13.58 -9.10
C VAL A 68 -18.27 14.28 -9.84
N THR A 69 -17.64 15.24 -9.17
CA THR A 69 -16.37 15.83 -9.57
C THR A 69 -15.50 16.05 -8.34
N GLY A 70 -14.22 15.72 -8.46
CA GLY A 70 -13.27 15.92 -7.36
C GLY A 70 -11.90 15.32 -7.66
N THR A 71 -11.17 15.02 -6.60
CA THR A 71 -9.84 14.44 -6.67
C THR A 71 -9.72 13.22 -5.76
N LEU A 72 -8.95 12.23 -6.20
CA LEU A 72 -8.61 11.05 -5.41
C LEU A 72 -7.10 10.95 -5.31
N ASP A 73 -6.57 11.01 -4.10
CA ASP A 73 -5.18 10.73 -3.79
C ASP A 73 -5.00 9.23 -3.51
N VAL A 74 -4.18 8.56 -4.32
CA VAL A 74 -3.93 7.12 -4.20
C VAL A 74 -2.47 6.89 -3.87
N SER A 75 -2.20 6.27 -2.73
CA SER A 75 -0.87 5.82 -2.31
C SER A 75 -0.79 4.30 -2.36
N VAL A 76 0.18 3.79 -3.11
CA VAL A 76 0.45 2.36 -3.25
C VAL A 76 1.79 2.05 -2.58
N ILE A 77 1.78 1.07 -1.69
CA ILE A 77 2.97 0.55 -1.02
C ILE A 77 3.07 -0.93 -1.33
N THR A 78 4.16 -1.38 -1.95
CA THR A 78 4.38 -2.80 -2.23
C THR A 78 5.49 -3.36 -1.35
N VAL A 79 5.28 -4.58 -0.87
CA VAL A 79 6.28 -5.37 -0.16
C VAL A 79 6.49 -6.65 -0.98
N PRO A 80 7.49 -6.68 -1.87
CA PRO A 80 7.77 -7.84 -2.68
C PRO A 80 8.34 -8.98 -1.82
N ASN A 81 8.14 -10.22 -2.24
CA ASN A 81 8.80 -11.39 -1.66
C ASN A 81 10.05 -11.77 -2.49
N ALA A 82 10.94 -12.59 -1.94
CA ALA A 82 12.17 -12.99 -2.61
C ALA A 82 11.97 -13.88 -3.86
N ALA A 83 10.79 -14.49 -4.01
CA ALA A 83 10.44 -15.36 -5.14
C ALA A 83 9.65 -14.62 -6.25
N GLY A 84 9.38 -13.32 -6.08
CA GLY A 84 8.48 -12.54 -6.93
C GLY A 84 7.03 -12.54 -6.44
N GLY A 85 6.30 -11.48 -6.76
CA GLY A 85 5.00 -11.19 -6.15
C GLY A 85 5.16 -10.54 -4.78
N GLY A 86 4.09 -10.52 -3.99
CA GLY A 86 4.11 -9.94 -2.65
C GLY A 86 2.75 -9.39 -2.23
N THR A 87 2.77 -8.38 -1.36
CA THR A 87 1.56 -7.68 -0.92
C THR A 87 1.63 -6.22 -1.35
N ALA A 88 0.53 -5.70 -1.87
CA ALA A 88 0.35 -4.29 -2.13
C ALA A 88 -0.71 -3.73 -1.19
N GLN A 89 -0.37 -2.68 -0.47
CA GLN A 89 -1.29 -1.85 0.29
C GLN A 89 -1.66 -0.65 -0.57
N ILE A 90 -2.95 -0.40 -0.76
CA ILE A 90 -3.47 0.69 -1.56
C ILE A 90 -4.33 1.54 -0.63
N ILE A 91 -3.93 2.79 -0.43
CA ILE A 91 -4.63 3.79 0.37
C ILE A 91 -5.23 4.79 -0.59
N SER A 92 -6.54 4.99 -0.51
CA SER A 92 -7.28 5.91 -1.36
C SER A 92 -7.94 6.96 -0.49
N ASP A 93 -7.69 8.23 -0.76
CA ASP A 93 -8.20 9.37 0.01
C ASP A 93 -8.95 10.32 -0.92
N LEU A 94 -10.20 10.63 -0.61
CA LEU A 94 -10.98 11.60 -1.37
C LEU A 94 -10.66 13.00 -0.89
N ASP A 95 -10.35 13.87 -1.86
CA ASP A 95 -10.09 15.28 -1.60
C ASP A 95 -10.96 16.15 -2.50
N ASP A 96 -11.46 17.26 -1.97
CA ASP A 96 -12.33 18.23 -2.64
C ASP A 96 -13.38 17.60 -3.57
N THR A 97 -14.13 16.60 -3.08
CA THR A 97 -15.07 15.83 -3.90
C THR A 97 -16.52 16.14 -3.55
N SER A 98 -17.25 16.61 -4.55
CA SER A 98 -18.68 16.90 -4.45
C SER A 98 -19.46 16.24 -5.59
N GLY A 99 -20.77 16.15 -5.41
CA GLY A 99 -21.67 15.65 -6.44
C GLY A 99 -22.98 16.41 -6.52
N THR A 100 -23.65 16.26 -7.66
CA THR A 100 -24.98 16.81 -7.92
C THR A 100 -25.95 15.69 -8.27
N GLY A 101 -27.07 15.64 -7.56
CA GLY A 101 -28.16 14.68 -7.79
C GLY A 101 -28.93 14.97 -9.08
N ASP A 102 -29.30 13.92 -9.79
CA ASP A 102 -30.21 13.94 -10.94
C ASP A 102 -31.40 12.99 -10.67
N PRO A 103 -32.65 13.51 -10.58
CA PRO A 103 -33.09 14.85 -11.00
C PRO A 103 -33.16 15.92 -9.91
N SER A 104 -32.78 15.64 -8.65
CA SER A 104 -33.08 16.57 -7.56
C SER A 104 -32.32 17.89 -7.63
N GLY A 105 -31.17 17.92 -8.31
CA GLY A 105 -30.23 19.03 -8.27
C GLY A 105 -29.54 19.21 -6.91
N GLY A 106 -29.76 18.30 -5.96
CA GLY A 106 -29.19 18.36 -4.63
C GLY A 106 -27.67 18.23 -4.64
N THR A 107 -27.00 19.01 -3.81
CA THR A 107 -25.54 18.89 -3.63
C THR A 107 -25.23 17.77 -2.65
N TYR A 108 -24.13 17.06 -2.87
CA TYR A 108 -23.61 16.03 -1.99
C TYR A 108 -22.13 16.25 -1.75
N ASP A 109 -21.70 16.01 -0.53
CA ASP A 109 -20.28 15.95 -0.19
C ASP A 109 -19.86 14.49 -0.08
N LEU A 110 -18.71 14.15 -0.68
CA LEU A 110 -18.13 12.82 -0.60
C LEU A 110 -16.83 12.92 0.19
N VAL A 111 -16.73 12.13 1.25
CA VAL A 111 -15.58 12.19 2.15
C VAL A 111 -15.09 10.80 2.55
N GLY A 112 -13.82 10.73 2.91
CA GLY A 112 -13.23 9.58 3.59
C GLY A 112 -12.02 9.02 2.85
N ALA A 113 -11.40 8.07 3.54
CA ALA A 113 -10.27 7.31 3.04
C ALA A 113 -10.52 5.82 3.25
N ASP A 114 -9.97 4.99 2.37
CA ASP A 114 -10.01 3.54 2.48
C ASP A 114 -8.62 2.94 2.29
N ARG A 115 -8.42 1.75 2.86
CA ARG A 115 -7.17 1.02 2.80
C ARG A 115 -7.45 -0.43 2.48
N ASP A 116 -6.98 -0.86 1.33
CA ASP A 116 -7.00 -2.26 0.91
C ASP A 116 -5.60 -2.86 0.94
N SER A 117 -5.51 -4.17 1.15
CA SER A 117 -4.26 -4.93 1.06
C SER A 117 -4.51 -6.18 0.24
N LEU A 118 -3.83 -6.30 -0.90
CA LEU A 118 -4.02 -7.39 -1.85
C LEU A 118 -2.70 -8.10 -2.14
N PRO A 119 -2.71 -9.43 -2.28
CA PRO A 119 -1.57 -10.13 -2.83
C PRO A 119 -1.44 -9.81 -4.33
N PHE A 120 -0.20 -9.74 -4.83
CA PHE A 120 0.09 -9.76 -6.26
C PHE A 120 1.01 -10.92 -6.59
N SER A 121 0.86 -11.46 -7.80
CA SER A 121 1.55 -12.68 -8.22
C SER A 121 2.97 -12.40 -8.71
N ALA A 122 3.77 -13.46 -8.84
CA ALA A 122 5.07 -13.42 -9.53
C ALA A 122 4.96 -13.32 -11.06
N ALA A 123 3.75 -13.18 -11.62
CA ALA A 123 3.57 -12.94 -13.05
C ALA A 123 4.25 -11.63 -13.45
N ALA A 124 4.72 -11.56 -14.70
CA ALA A 124 5.45 -10.41 -15.23
C ALA A 124 4.72 -9.08 -14.96
N THR A 125 3.40 -9.08 -15.10
CA THR A 125 2.52 -7.95 -14.79
C THR A 125 1.26 -8.44 -14.09
N THR A 126 0.90 -7.84 -12.96
CA THR A 126 -0.35 -8.06 -12.24
C THR A 126 -1.15 -6.75 -12.18
N THR A 127 -2.46 -6.81 -12.46
CA THR A 127 -3.37 -5.68 -12.27
C THR A 127 -4.27 -5.93 -11.06
N LEU A 128 -4.16 -5.08 -10.06
CA LEU A 128 -5.02 -5.07 -8.88
C LEU A 128 -6.17 -4.10 -9.10
N LYS A 129 -7.38 -4.49 -8.71
CA LYS A 129 -8.57 -3.64 -8.77
C LYS A 129 -9.22 -3.59 -7.39
N ILE A 130 -9.49 -2.37 -6.91
CA ILE A 130 -10.19 -2.14 -5.66
C ILE A 130 -11.35 -1.17 -5.87
N LYS A 131 -12.34 -1.24 -4.98
CA LYS A 131 -13.49 -0.33 -4.94
C LYS A 131 -13.54 0.32 -3.55
N PRO A 132 -12.78 1.41 -3.34
CA PRO A 132 -12.69 2.09 -2.05
C PRO A 132 -14.06 2.48 -1.50
N ARG A 133 -14.21 2.40 -0.18
CA ARG A 133 -15.40 2.82 0.54
C ARG A 133 -15.28 4.26 1.00
N PHE A 134 -16.25 5.08 0.64
CA PHE A 134 -16.37 6.48 1.08
C PHE A 134 -17.73 6.73 1.70
N LEU A 135 -17.92 7.93 2.24
CA LEU A 135 -19.17 8.37 2.83
C LEU A 135 -19.80 9.44 1.96
N LEU A 136 -21.11 9.33 1.77
CA LEU A 136 -21.94 10.35 1.12
C LEU A 136 -22.68 11.16 2.20
N ILE A 137 -22.50 12.47 2.18
CA ILE A 137 -23.15 13.42 3.09
C ILE A 137 -24.14 14.26 2.26
N SER A 138 -25.39 14.32 2.72
CA SER A 138 -26.40 15.23 2.17
C SER A 138 -26.48 16.48 3.07
N PRO A 139 -26.23 17.69 2.56
CA PRO A 139 -26.29 18.93 3.33
C PRO A 139 -27.72 19.40 3.61
N LEU A 140 -28.73 18.80 2.96
CA LEU A 140 -30.13 19.26 2.98
C LEU A 140 -30.96 18.69 4.14
N VAL A 141 -30.34 18.11 5.17
CA VAL A 141 -31.05 17.52 6.32
C VAL A 141 -31.20 18.58 7.43
N PRO A 142 -32.40 19.11 7.69
CA PRO A 142 -32.67 20.05 8.80
C PRO A 142 -32.54 19.33 10.15
N PRO A 143 -32.58 20.04 11.31
CA PRO A 143 -32.06 19.53 12.58
C PRO A 143 -32.96 18.45 13.20
N ASN A 144 -32.86 17.19 12.74
CA ASN A 144 -33.23 15.93 13.40
C ASN A 144 -33.23 14.77 12.38
N PRO A 145 -32.94 13.52 12.82
CA PRO A 145 -31.74 13.07 13.51
C PRO A 145 -30.56 12.93 12.53
N ILE A 146 -29.34 12.79 13.06
CA ILE A 146 -28.14 12.45 12.29
C ILE A 146 -28.40 11.13 11.56
N VAL A 147 -28.79 11.18 10.28
CA VAL A 147 -28.82 9.99 9.43
C VAL A 147 -27.36 9.50 9.34
N PRO A 148 -27.06 8.26 9.75
CA PRO A 148 -25.71 7.74 9.64
C PRO A 148 -25.20 7.92 8.20
N PRO A 149 -23.95 8.38 8.00
CA PRO A 149 -23.40 8.57 6.66
C PRO A 149 -23.54 7.30 5.82
N ASN A 150 -24.02 7.44 4.58
CA ASN A 150 -24.26 6.29 3.70
C ASN A 150 -22.95 5.85 3.05
N PRO A 151 -22.46 4.62 3.30
CA PRO A 151 -21.27 4.11 2.65
C PRO A 151 -21.51 3.94 1.15
N ILE A 152 -20.62 4.47 0.33
CA ILE A 152 -20.65 4.38 -1.13
C ILE A 152 -19.32 3.84 -1.67
N ARG A 153 -19.32 3.37 -2.92
CA ARG A 153 -18.12 2.92 -3.66
C ARG A 153 -18.12 3.48 -5.08
N PRO A 154 -17.99 4.81 -5.24
CA PRO A 154 -18.19 5.49 -6.51
C PRO A 154 -17.05 5.27 -7.51
N VAL A 155 -15.87 4.84 -7.04
CA VAL A 155 -14.65 4.76 -7.83
C VAL A 155 -14.11 3.34 -7.83
N THR A 156 -13.60 2.90 -8.99
CA THR A 156 -12.73 1.73 -9.10
C THR A 156 -11.30 2.21 -9.33
N VAL A 157 -10.36 1.80 -8.48
CA VAL A 157 -8.93 2.07 -8.63
C VAL A 157 -8.25 0.84 -9.21
N SER A 158 -7.47 1.02 -10.27
CA SER A 158 -6.66 -0.03 -10.90
C SER A 158 -5.17 0.29 -10.75
N VAL A 159 -4.40 -0.69 -10.27
CA VAL A 159 -2.96 -0.58 -10.08
C VAL A 159 -2.26 -1.68 -10.86
N THR A 160 -1.33 -1.32 -11.73
CA THR A 160 -0.49 -2.26 -12.47
C THR A 160 0.87 -2.40 -11.79
N LEU A 161 1.26 -3.63 -11.47
CA LEU A 161 2.49 -3.96 -10.77
C LEU A 161 3.33 -4.95 -11.60
N ALA A 162 4.64 -4.80 -11.57
CA ALA A 162 5.56 -5.84 -12.03
C ALA A 162 5.75 -6.94 -10.97
N SER A 163 6.29 -8.10 -11.36
CA SER A 163 6.62 -9.19 -10.42
C SER A 163 7.57 -8.78 -9.29
N THR A 164 8.39 -7.74 -9.50
CA THR A 164 9.31 -7.16 -8.52
C THR A 164 8.64 -6.21 -7.52
N GLY A 165 7.33 -5.97 -7.65
CA GLY A 165 6.61 -4.96 -6.87
C GLY A 165 6.75 -3.53 -7.41
N THR A 166 7.43 -3.32 -8.54
CA THR A 166 7.51 -2.01 -9.20
C THR A 166 6.12 -1.52 -9.60
N ILE A 167 5.79 -0.28 -9.24
CA ILE A 167 4.45 0.31 -9.44
C ILE A 167 4.40 1.02 -10.80
N GLY A 168 3.65 0.43 -11.75
CA GLY A 168 3.55 0.88 -13.14
C GLY A 168 2.52 1.99 -13.36
N ALA A 169 1.23 1.63 -13.44
CA ALA A 169 0.15 2.59 -13.64
C ALA A 169 -0.80 2.59 -12.44
N VAL A 170 -1.34 3.76 -12.12
CA VAL A 170 -2.41 3.93 -11.14
C VAL A 170 -3.50 4.75 -11.82
N THR A 171 -4.69 4.19 -11.95
CA THR A 171 -5.82 4.84 -12.60
C THR A 171 -7.07 4.72 -11.74
N ALA A 172 -7.99 5.67 -11.92
CA ALA A 172 -9.27 5.70 -11.22
C ALA A 172 -10.38 5.98 -12.23
N THR A 173 -11.48 5.25 -12.11
CA THR A 173 -12.67 5.45 -12.95
C THR A 173 -13.90 5.50 -12.07
N VAL A 174 -14.74 6.51 -12.26
CA VAL A 174 -16.06 6.58 -11.65
C VAL A 174 -16.99 5.62 -12.39
N GLY A 175 -17.78 4.83 -11.66
CA GLY A 175 -18.70 3.90 -12.29
C GLY A 175 -19.70 3.29 -11.31
N ASN A 176 -20.74 2.66 -11.86
CA ASN A 176 -21.80 2.05 -11.05
C ASN A 176 -21.29 0.88 -10.19
N PRO A 177 -21.88 0.68 -8.99
CA PRO A 177 -21.70 -0.55 -8.23
C PRO A 177 -22.43 -1.70 -8.94
N GLY A 178 -21.90 -2.20 -10.06
CA GLY A 178 -22.65 -3.21 -10.82
C GLY A 178 -22.07 -3.73 -12.14
N THR A 179 -20.79 -3.50 -12.44
CA THR A 179 -20.05 -4.37 -13.36
C THR A 179 -18.78 -4.87 -12.69
#